data_AF-A0A4Y2FSR0-F1
#
_entry.id   AF-A0A4Y2FSR0-F1
#
_cell.length_a   1.000
_cell.length_b   1.000
_cell.length_c   1.000
_cell.angle_alpha   90.00
_cell.angle_beta   90.00
_cell.angle_gamma   90.00
#
_symmetry.space_group_name_H-M   'P 1'
#
loop_
_entity.id
_entity.type
_entity.pdbx_description
1 polymer ?
#
loop_
_entity_poly.entity_id
_entity_poly.type
_entity_poly.pdbx_seq_one_letter_code
_entity_poly.pdbx_strand_id
1 'polypeptide(L)'
;MIDYGSVVYGSARPSYLKRLDYVHHQALRLCLGAFRTSPIPSLYAEAFEPSLSSRRDKLSLSYYFRILSNDNHPLRGTLLNGNNNRLFNARPSCIPHFGLRMRNILPDTFHDVKIHTNDFCDHPPWMENSISYINPFGNFTKSDSNNSVLISLFNQHRQFFQSYQPVFTDGSKSLNHVGCAFFTNGHIVSYKLHSFTSVFSSEITAVYFALKYIDVHDIRKSILYTDSMSLLESLRSSSTRNPLIKEVKDFYRHLLSKGARILFSWVPSHVDITGNELADKSAKSATEFLTRPIVYADVRSAVNQWCHCQWQEKWNMETNNKLHVIKPVLSHWVTKLNRRCDVVLTRLRIGHTRLTHKYLLFAESPPTCSHCGDILTVKHILTDCVAVNRRRLRYFRSSSFDLSFLLGQIPHFNLFMYLKDIGVFHDI
;
A
#
# COMPACT_ATOMS: atom_id res chain seq x y z
N MET A 1 0.30 -12.04 18.64
CA MET A 1 -0.08 -11.66 20.02
C MET A 1 0.27 -10.21 20.33
N ILE A 2 1.48 -9.71 20.01
CA ILE A 2 1.88 -8.31 20.30
C ILE A 2 0.92 -7.29 19.66
N ASP A 3 0.44 -7.51 18.44
CA ASP A 3 -0.49 -6.53 17.82
C ASP A 3 -1.86 -6.43 18.51
N TYR A 4 -2.29 -7.49 19.22
CA TYR A 4 -3.59 -7.53 19.88
C TYR A 4 -3.60 -6.64 21.11
N GLY A 5 -4.58 -5.74 21.21
CA GLY A 5 -4.67 -4.79 22.32
C GLY A 5 -3.63 -3.65 22.29
N SER A 6 -2.82 -3.55 21.23
CA SER A 6 -1.79 -2.51 21.04
C SER A 6 -2.31 -1.08 21.15
N VAL A 7 -3.55 -0.86 20.73
CA VAL A 7 -4.27 0.41 20.88
C VAL A 7 -4.41 0.82 22.36
N VAL A 8 -4.62 -0.17 23.24
CA VAL A 8 -4.84 0.02 24.68
C VAL A 8 -3.50 0.11 25.40
N TYR A 9 -2.69 -0.96 25.33
CA TYR A 9 -1.42 -1.02 26.07
C TYR A 9 -0.35 -0.11 25.46
N GLY A 10 -0.51 0.39 24.22
CA GLY A 10 0.43 1.34 23.61
C GLY A 10 0.52 2.67 24.35
N SER A 11 -0.39 2.92 25.30
CA SER A 11 -0.31 4.03 26.26
C SER A 11 0.60 3.78 27.46
N ALA A 12 1.09 2.55 27.65
CA ALA A 12 1.90 2.17 28.81
C ALA A 12 3.21 2.95 28.87
N ARG A 13 3.80 3.02 30.07
CA ARG A 13 5.08 3.73 30.28
C ARG A 13 6.18 3.14 29.38
N PRO A 14 7.12 3.97 28.87
CA PRO A 14 8.21 3.52 28.01
C PRO A 14 9.05 2.37 28.58
N SER A 15 9.22 2.32 29.90
CA SER A 15 9.96 1.24 30.58
C SER A 15 9.34 -0.15 30.39
N TYR A 16 8.00 -0.25 30.35
CA TYR A 16 7.30 -1.51 30.07
C TYR A 16 7.37 -1.87 28.60
N LEU A 17 7.19 -0.89 27.70
CA LEU A 17 7.26 -1.11 26.25
C LEU A 17 8.65 -1.58 25.82
N LYS A 18 9.72 -1.06 26.45
CA LYS A 18 11.11 -1.45 26.17
C LYS A 18 11.37 -2.94 26.40
N ARG A 19 10.66 -3.60 27.33
CA ARG A 19 10.78 -5.05 27.55
C ARG A 19 10.30 -5.85 26.34
N LEU A 20 9.26 -5.37 25.66
CA LEU A 20 8.75 -6.00 24.43
C LEU A 20 9.73 -5.81 23.27
N ASP A 21 10.38 -4.65 23.20
CA ASP A 21 11.38 -4.38 22.15
C ASP A 21 12.55 -5.37 22.26
N TYR A 22 13.02 -5.70 23.47
CA TYR A 22 14.08 -6.71 23.66
C TYR A 22 13.69 -8.07 23.09
N VAL A 23 12.49 -8.56 23.40
CA VAL A 23 11.97 -9.85 22.88
C VAL A 23 11.86 -9.80 21.36
N HIS A 24 11.34 -8.71 20.82
CA HIS A 24 11.22 -8.53 19.38
C HIS A 24 12.58 -8.52 18.68
N HIS A 25 13.56 -7.77 19.18
CA HIS A 25 14.91 -7.76 18.59
C HIS A 25 15.62 -9.10 18.73
N GLN A 26 15.39 -9.83 19.83
CA GLN A 26 15.93 -11.18 19.99
C GLN A 26 15.34 -12.13 18.94
N ALA A 27 14.03 -12.08 18.71
CA ALA A 27 13.37 -12.87 17.67
C ALA A 27 13.92 -12.54 16.27
N LEU A 28 14.05 -11.24 15.92
CA LEU A 28 14.63 -10.82 14.64
C LEU A 28 16.05 -11.37 14.46
N ARG A 29 16.91 -11.28 15.49
CA ARG A 29 18.27 -11.83 15.43
C ARG A 29 18.28 -13.33 15.22
N LEU A 30 17.40 -14.07 15.89
CA LEU A 30 17.28 -15.53 15.73
C LEU A 30 16.84 -15.88 14.31
N CYS A 31 15.78 -15.24 13.78
CA CYS A 31 15.30 -15.46 12.42
C CYS A 31 16.38 -15.15 11.39
N LEU A 32 17.05 -14.01 11.50
CA LEU A 32 18.09 -13.56 10.58
C LEU A 32 19.46 -14.26 10.79
N GLY A 33 19.65 -14.95 11.92
CA GLY A 33 20.97 -15.45 12.34
C GLY A 33 21.99 -14.34 12.59
N ALA A 34 21.53 -13.13 12.90
CA ALA A 34 22.36 -11.97 13.17
C ALA A 34 23.01 -12.03 14.56
N PHE A 35 24.08 -11.27 14.77
CA PHE A 35 24.79 -11.21 16.05
C PHE A 35 24.03 -10.35 17.08
N ARG A 36 24.32 -10.55 18.37
CA ARG A 36 23.74 -9.74 19.46
C ARG A 36 24.05 -8.24 19.28
N THR A 37 25.24 -7.95 18.77
CA THR A 37 25.77 -6.61 18.49
C THR A 37 25.33 -6.06 17.13
N SER A 38 24.51 -6.78 16.35
CA SER A 38 24.01 -6.26 15.07
C SER A 38 23.11 -5.02 15.27
N PRO A 39 23.27 -3.96 14.46
CA PRO A 39 22.48 -2.74 14.59
C PRO A 39 20.99 -3.00 14.43
N ILE A 40 20.18 -2.46 15.34
CA ILE A 40 18.72 -2.64 15.33
C ILE A 40 18.07 -2.14 14.04
N PRO A 41 18.43 -0.95 13.49
CA PRO A 41 17.87 -0.49 12.21
C PRO A 41 18.10 -1.47 11.07
N SER A 42 19.27 -2.12 11.02
CA SER A 42 19.58 -3.12 10.00
C SER A 42 18.73 -4.39 10.15
N LEU A 43 18.42 -4.80 11.39
CA LEU A 43 17.52 -5.94 11.64
C LEU A 43 16.11 -5.68 11.10
N TYR A 44 15.59 -4.47 11.35
CA TYR A 44 14.28 -4.06 10.83
C TYR A 44 14.27 -4.04 9.30
N ALA A 45 15.27 -3.43 8.68
CA ALA A 45 15.37 -3.31 7.23
C ALA A 45 15.56 -4.68 6.54
N GLU A 46 16.42 -5.54 7.07
CA GLU A 46 16.68 -6.87 6.49
C GLU A 46 15.47 -7.79 6.63
N ALA A 47 14.84 -7.86 7.81
CA ALA A 47 13.63 -8.66 8.03
C ALA A 47 12.39 -8.07 7.36
N PHE A 48 12.46 -6.83 6.87
CA PHE A 48 11.31 -6.04 6.43
C PHE A 48 10.21 -5.96 7.51
N GLU A 49 10.64 -5.72 8.75
CA GLU A 49 9.76 -5.60 9.92
C GLU A 49 9.99 -4.25 10.60
N PRO A 50 8.98 -3.36 10.66
CA PRO A 50 9.13 -2.07 11.33
C PRO A 50 9.20 -2.23 12.85
N SER A 51 9.72 -1.20 13.52
CA SER A 51 9.76 -1.16 14.98
C SER A 51 8.38 -1.36 15.62
N LEU A 52 8.32 -1.93 16.83
CA LEU A 52 7.06 -2.08 17.54
C LEU A 52 6.34 -0.76 17.78
N SER A 53 7.07 0.36 17.93
CA SER A 53 6.44 1.68 18.04
C SER A 53 5.68 2.04 16.77
N SER A 54 6.34 1.96 15.62
CA SER A 54 5.74 2.23 14.31
C SER A 54 4.53 1.31 14.05
N ARG A 55 4.60 0.04 14.46
CA ARG A 55 3.47 -0.90 14.36
C ARG A 55 2.28 -0.46 15.23
N ARG A 56 2.54 -0.07 16.48
CA ARG A 56 1.49 0.41 17.39
C ARG A 56 0.84 1.68 16.87
N ASP A 57 1.62 2.63 16.33
CA ASP A 57 1.11 3.87 15.75
C ASP A 57 0.19 3.57 14.55
N LYS A 58 0.67 2.74 13.61
CA LYS A 58 -0.13 2.29 12.45
C LYS A 58 -1.46 1.65 12.85
N LEU A 59 -1.44 0.74 13.83
CA LEU A 59 -2.64 0.04 14.31
C LEU A 59 -3.58 1.00 15.06
N SER A 60 -3.03 1.90 15.86
CA SER A 60 -3.79 2.88 16.63
C SER A 60 -4.48 3.90 15.70
N LEU A 61 -3.77 4.43 14.70
CA LEU A 61 -4.35 5.31 13.69
C LEU A 61 -5.42 4.61 12.85
N SER A 62 -5.17 3.37 12.46
CA SER A 62 -6.18 2.55 11.76
C SER A 62 -7.43 2.33 12.60
N TYR A 63 -7.27 2.19 13.93
CA TYR A 63 -8.40 2.05 14.84
C TYR A 63 -9.13 3.37 15.08
N TYR A 64 -8.40 4.48 15.20
CA TYR A 64 -8.95 5.83 15.31
C TYR A 64 -9.93 6.13 14.16
N PHE A 65 -9.49 5.95 12.91
CA PHE A 65 -10.36 6.16 11.75
C PHE A 65 -11.51 5.15 11.66
N ARG A 66 -11.35 3.94 12.22
CA ARG A 66 -12.43 2.95 12.30
C ARG A 66 -13.52 3.36 13.28
N ILE A 67 -13.15 3.97 14.41
CA ILE A 67 -14.14 4.57 15.32
C ILE A 67 -14.87 5.70 14.61
N LEU A 68 -14.13 6.52 13.85
CA LEU A 68 -14.72 7.64 13.13
C LEU A 68 -15.62 7.22 11.94
N SER A 69 -15.50 5.99 11.43
CA SER A 69 -16.37 5.47 10.36
C SER A 69 -17.63 4.76 10.88
N ASN A 70 -17.85 4.69 12.19
CA ASN A 70 -19.00 4.01 12.79
C ASN A 70 -19.72 4.96 13.74
N ASP A 71 -20.90 5.43 13.34
CA ASP A 71 -21.68 6.41 14.12
C ASP A 71 -22.14 5.87 15.48
N ASN A 72 -22.39 4.58 15.58
CA ASN A 72 -22.83 3.92 16.81
C ASN A 72 -21.66 3.53 17.74
N HIS A 73 -20.43 3.89 17.42
CA HIS A 73 -19.29 3.51 18.25
C HIS A 73 -19.26 4.31 19.57
N PRO A 74 -19.24 3.66 20.75
CA PRO A 74 -19.32 4.35 22.05
C PRO A 74 -18.27 5.44 22.26
N LEU A 75 -17.06 5.22 21.74
CA LEU A 75 -15.96 6.19 21.85
C LEU A 75 -16.02 7.35 20.84
N ARG A 76 -16.90 7.33 19.84
CA ARG A 76 -16.92 8.33 18.76
C ARG A 76 -17.18 9.73 19.28
N GLY A 77 -18.22 9.90 20.11
CA GLY A 77 -18.54 11.20 20.73
C GLY A 77 -17.37 11.76 21.54
N THR A 78 -16.68 10.91 22.31
CA THR A 78 -15.50 11.30 23.09
C THR A 78 -14.30 11.69 22.22
N LEU A 79 -14.13 11.07 21.06
CA LEU A 79 -13.06 11.41 20.12
C LEU A 79 -13.30 12.72 19.38
N LEU A 80 -14.57 13.04 19.06
CA LEU A 80 -14.95 14.30 18.42
C LEU A 80 -14.93 15.45 19.44
N ASN A 81 -15.42 15.20 20.65
CA ASN A 81 -15.48 16.17 21.73
C ASN A 81 -14.09 16.41 22.34
N GLY A 82 -13.40 17.45 21.88
CA GLY A 82 -12.07 17.86 22.35
C GLY A 82 -12.06 18.59 23.70
N ASN A 83 -13.17 18.61 24.45
CA ASN A 83 -13.33 19.43 25.65
C ASN A 83 -12.27 19.13 26.71
N ASN A 84 -11.84 17.87 26.82
CA ASN A 84 -10.84 17.46 27.80
C ASN A 84 -9.39 17.69 27.33
N ASN A 85 -9.16 18.05 26.06
CA ASN A 85 -7.80 18.23 25.53
C ASN A 85 -7.03 19.30 26.30
N ARG A 86 -7.71 20.39 26.67
CA ARG A 86 -7.13 21.48 27.47
C ARG A 86 -6.64 21.00 28.83
N LEU A 87 -7.41 20.13 29.50
CA LEU A 87 -7.06 19.59 30.82
C LEU A 87 -5.83 18.67 30.76
N PHE A 88 -5.73 17.83 29.73
CA PHE A 88 -4.57 16.96 29.52
C PHE A 88 -3.33 17.77 29.11
N ASN A 89 -3.48 18.79 28.25
CA ASN A 89 -2.37 19.67 27.87
C ASN A 89 -1.83 20.47 29.06
N ALA A 90 -2.68 20.83 30.02
CA ALA A 90 -2.26 21.49 31.27
C ALA A 90 -1.55 20.54 32.25
N ARG A 91 -1.61 19.21 32.04
CA ARG A 91 -1.03 18.19 32.92
C ARG A 91 -0.17 17.20 32.12
N PRO A 92 1.03 17.61 31.66
CA PRO A 92 1.87 16.79 30.77
C PRO A 92 2.35 15.47 31.40
N SER A 93 2.32 15.34 32.72
CA SER A 93 2.64 14.09 33.43
C SER A 93 1.54 13.02 33.31
N CYS A 94 0.31 13.41 32.97
CA CYS A 94 -0.81 12.50 32.77
C CYS A 94 -0.78 11.95 31.35
N ILE A 95 -1.01 10.63 31.21
CA ILE A 95 -1.08 9.98 29.90
C ILE A 95 -2.32 10.50 29.19
N PRO A 96 -2.19 11.13 28.00
CA PRO A 96 -3.34 11.66 27.29
C PRO A 96 -4.29 10.55 26.85
N HIS A 97 -5.59 10.88 26.80
CA HIS A 97 -6.58 9.96 26.25
C HIS A 97 -6.29 9.64 24.77
N PHE A 98 -6.87 8.53 24.30
CA PHE A 98 -6.59 7.97 22.98
C PHE A 98 -6.72 8.98 21.83
N GLY A 99 -7.79 9.78 21.81
CA GLY A 99 -8.02 10.76 20.75
C GLY A 99 -6.92 11.82 20.62
N LEU A 100 -6.49 12.40 21.75
CA LEU A 100 -5.42 13.40 21.75
C LEU A 100 -4.08 12.79 21.30
N ARG A 101 -3.77 11.55 21.74
CA ARG A 101 -2.57 10.84 21.28
C ARG A 101 -2.56 10.64 19.76
N MET A 102 -3.70 10.26 19.17
CA MET A 102 -3.78 10.03 17.74
C MET A 102 -3.65 11.32 16.93
N ARG A 103 -4.31 12.41 17.38
CA ARG A 103 -4.19 13.74 16.75
C ARG A 103 -2.74 14.25 16.78
N ASN A 104 -2.01 14.02 17.87
CA ASN A 104 -0.60 14.41 17.97
C ASN A 104 0.35 13.62 17.05
N ILE A 105 -0.06 12.43 16.59
CA ILE A 105 0.75 11.60 15.67
C ILE A 105 0.40 11.92 14.20
N LEU A 106 -0.85 12.27 13.92
CA LEU A 106 -1.31 12.55 12.56
C LEU A 106 -0.67 13.82 12.00
N PRO A 107 -0.24 13.83 10.73
CA PRO A 107 0.15 15.07 10.08
C PRO A 107 -1.10 15.86 9.65
N ASP A 108 -0.92 17.14 9.32
CA ASP A 108 -1.99 18.07 8.95
C ASP A 108 -2.88 17.55 7.80
N THR A 109 -2.29 16.80 6.87
CA THR A 109 -3.01 16.20 5.72
C THR A 109 -4.16 15.25 6.09
N PHE A 110 -4.21 14.75 7.33
CA PHE A 110 -5.29 13.88 7.81
C PHE A 110 -6.35 14.59 8.66
N HIS A 111 -6.12 15.84 9.07
CA HIS A 111 -6.98 16.52 10.05
C HIS A 111 -8.37 16.88 9.49
N ASP A 112 -8.46 17.24 8.21
CA ASP A 112 -9.71 17.63 7.55
C ASP A 112 -10.42 16.48 6.82
N VAL A 113 -9.92 15.25 6.97
CA VAL A 113 -10.49 14.08 6.30
C VAL A 113 -11.83 13.71 6.92
N LYS A 114 -12.90 13.98 6.19
CA LYS A 114 -14.24 13.46 6.50
C LYS A 114 -14.30 11.99 6.09
N ILE A 115 -14.75 11.13 7.00
CA ILE A 115 -14.86 9.69 6.75
C ILE A 115 -16.32 9.32 6.52
N HIS A 116 -16.53 8.47 5.53
CA HIS A 116 -17.83 7.89 5.25
C HIS A 116 -18.26 6.98 6.42
N THR A 117 -19.48 7.17 6.89
CA THR A 117 -20.03 6.42 8.02
C THR A 117 -20.80 5.21 7.50
N ASN A 118 -20.54 4.06 8.11
CA ASN A 118 -21.28 2.85 7.80
C ASN A 118 -22.64 2.90 8.50
N ASP A 119 -23.65 3.40 7.81
CA ASP A 119 -25.02 3.24 8.27
C ASP A 119 -25.47 1.79 8.11
N PHE A 120 -26.35 1.36 9.01
CA PHE A 120 -27.05 0.11 8.85
C PHE A 120 -27.94 0.20 7.59
N CYS A 121 -27.99 -0.88 6.81
CA CYS A 121 -28.94 -0.96 5.70
C CYS A 121 -30.36 -0.89 6.28
N ASP A 122 -31.16 0.07 5.82
CA ASP A 122 -32.60 0.13 6.12
C ASP A 122 -33.40 -0.99 5.42
N HIS A 123 -32.74 -1.82 4.61
CA HIS A 123 -33.33 -2.96 3.93
C HIS A 123 -32.76 -4.29 4.43
N PRO A 124 -33.58 -5.34 4.48
CA PRO A 124 -33.16 -6.61 5.00
C PRO A 124 -32.12 -7.31 4.09
N PRO A 125 -31.21 -8.11 4.66
CA PRO A 125 -30.10 -8.72 3.94
C PRO A 125 -30.51 -9.75 2.87
N TRP A 126 -31.76 -10.22 2.88
CA TRP A 126 -32.31 -11.15 1.89
C TRP A 126 -33.01 -10.45 0.70
N MET A 127 -33.07 -9.11 0.69
CA MET A 127 -33.57 -8.38 -0.47
C MET A 127 -32.58 -8.56 -1.64
N GLU A 128 -33.11 -8.86 -2.82
CA GLU A 128 -32.31 -9.14 -4.02
C GLU A 128 -31.49 -7.90 -4.41
N ASN A 129 -30.22 -7.91 -4.02
CA ASN A 129 -29.30 -6.79 -4.14
C ASN A 129 -28.29 -6.98 -5.27
N SER A 130 -28.45 -8.00 -6.13
CA SER A 130 -27.52 -8.27 -7.23
C SER A 130 -27.91 -7.50 -8.48
N ILE A 131 -26.98 -6.70 -9.00
CA ILE A 131 -27.14 -6.03 -10.29
C ILE A 131 -26.43 -6.87 -11.36
N SER A 132 -27.19 -7.32 -12.36
CA SER A 132 -26.62 -8.01 -13.53
C SER A 132 -25.92 -7.02 -14.46
N TYR A 133 -24.88 -7.49 -15.15
CA TYR A 133 -24.20 -6.73 -16.19
C TYR A 133 -24.01 -7.58 -17.45
N ILE A 134 -23.83 -6.89 -18.58
CA ILE A 134 -23.59 -7.48 -19.89
C ILE A 134 -22.08 -7.46 -20.14
N ASN A 135 -21.53 -8.57 -20.63
CA ASN A 135 -20.15 -8.61 -21.10
C ASN A 135 -20.12 -9.04 -22.57
N PRO A 136 -20.22 -8.09 -23.53
CA PRO A 136 -20.23 -8.45 -24.95
C PRO A 136 -18.88 -9.02 -25.41
N PHE A 137 -17.81 -8.85 -24.62
CA PHE A 137 -16.46 -9.27 -24.92
C PHE A 137 -16.05 -10.56 -24.21
N GLY A 138 -16.96 -11.26 -23.52
CA GLY A 138 -16.63 -12.39 -22.63
C GLY A 138 -15.87 -13.54 -23.30
N ASN A 139 -15.98 -13.67 -24.62
CA ASN A 139 -15.31 -14.71 -25.41
C ASN A 139 -13.94 -14.27 -25.97
N PHE A 140 -13.50 -13.03 -25.71
CA PHE A 140 -12.29 -12.44 -26.27
C PHE A 140 -11.27 -12.08 -25.17
N THR A 141 -10.04 -12.53 -25.33
CA THR A 141 -8.89 -12.15 -24.49
C THR A 141 -8.22 -10.89 -25.05
N LYS A 142 -7.83 -9.97 -24.16
CA LYS A 142 -7.17 -8.69 -24.53
C LYS A 142 -5.81 -8.90 -25.22
N SER A 143 -5.15 -10.05 -25.00
CA SER A 143 -3.86 -10.39 -25.62
C SER A 143 -3.96 -10.80 -27.08
N ASP A 144 -5.14 -11.27 -27.52
CA ASP A 144 -5.27 -11.99 -28.81
C ASP A 144 -6.17 -11.26 -29.81
N SER A 145 -6.81 -10.15 -29.40
CA SER A 145 -7.86 -9.48 -30.19
C SER A 145 -7.37 -8.16 -30.78
N ASN A 146 -7.52 -7.99 -32.10
CA ASN A 146 -7.25 -6.72 -32.79
C ASN A 146 -8.28 -5.65 -32.34
N ASN A 147 -7.83 -4.43 -32.01
CA ASN A 147 -8.70 -3.33 -31.57
C ASN A 147 -9.87 -3.08 -32.53
N SER A 148 -9.66 -3.23 -33.84
CA SER A 148 -10.71 -3.07 -34.86
C SER A 148 -11.88 -4.04 -34.67
N VAL A 149 -11.60 -5.28 -34.25
CA VAL A 149 -12.62 -6.31 -33.98
C VAL A 149 -13.42 -5.94 -32.74
N LEU A 150 -12.75 -5.48 -31.69
CA LEU A 150 -13.40 -5.05 -30.45
C LEU A 150 -14.29 -3.82 -30.67
N ILE A 151 -13.84 -2.86 -31.47
CA ILE A 151 -14.64 -1.69 -31.87
C ILE A 151 -15.86 -2.13 -32.68
N SER A 152 -15.70 -3.05 -33.63
CA SER A 152 -16.81 -3.60 -34.42
C SER A 152 -17.85 -4.29 -33.54
N LEU A 153 -17.40 -5.12 -32.58
CA LEU A 153 -18.27 -5.80 -31.63
C LEU A 153 -19.01 -4.81 -30.71
N PHE A 154 -18.32 -3.76 -30.26
CA PHE A 154 -18.93 -2.68 -29.51
C PHE A 154 -20.02 -1.97 -30.32
N ASN A 155 -19.75 -1.68 -31.60
CA ASN A 155 -20.72 -1.03 -32.49
C ASN A 155 -21.95 -1.91 -32.73
N GLN A 156 -21.77 -3.21 -32.93
CA GLN A 156 -22.88 -4.18 -33.03
C GLN A 156 -23.71 -4.20 -31.74
N HIS A 157 -23.06 -4.26 -30.58
CA HIS A 157 -23.73 -4.17 -29.28
C HIS A 157 -24.50 -2.84 -29.13
N ARG A 158 -23.93 -1.72 -29.58
CA ARG A 158 -24.61 -0.41 -29.57
C ARG A 158 -25.84 -0.36 -30.47
N GLN A 159 -25.84 -1.02 -31.62
CA GLN A 159 -27.01 -1.13 -32.48
C GLN A 159 -28.16 -1.87 -31.79
N PHE A 160 -27.87 -2.98 -31.10
CA PHE A 160 -28.89 -3.71 -30.34
C PHE A 160 -29.50 -2.87 -29.22
N PHE A 161 -28.69 -2.03 -28.56
CA PHE A 161 -29.12 -1.12 -27.50
C PHE A 161 -29.29 0.34 -27.98
N GLN A 162 -29.69 0.56 -29.23
CA GLN A 162 -29.86 1.90 -29.80
C GLN A 162 -30.89 2.76 -29.06
N SER A 163 -31.90 2.12 -28.45
CA SER A 163 -32.93 2.80 -27.66
C SER A 163 -32.50 3.16 -26.24
N TYR A 164 -31.30 2.75 -25.83
CA TYR A 164 -30.70 3.09 -24.54
C TYR A 164 -29.66 4.18 -24.72
N GLN A 165 -29.76 5.23 -23.90
CA GLN A 165 -28.76 6.29 -23.87
C GLN A 165 -27.45 5.75 -23.28
N PRO A 166 -26.32 5.86 -24.01
CA PRO A 166 -25.03 5.39 -23.53
C PRO A 166 -24.48 6.38 -22.49
N VAL A 167 -23.97 5.85 -21.39
CA VAL A 167 -23.26 6.59 -20.36
C VAL A 167 -21.94 5.87 -20.11
N PHE A 168 -20.81 6.54 -20.32
CA PHE A 168 -19.49 5.96 -20.08
C PHE A 168 -18.95 6.55 -18.78
N THR A 169 -18.36 5.72 -17.92
CA THR A 169 -17.85 6.12 -16.61
C THR A 169 -16.43 5.67 -16.44
N ASP A 170 -15.59 6.49 -15.82
CA ASP A 170 -14.20 6.16 -15.52
C ASP A 170 -13.73 6.82 -14.22
N GLY A 171 -12.83 6.15 -13.51
CA GLY A 171 -12.16 6.64 -12.31
C GLY A 171 -10.65 6.50 -12.41
N SER A 172 -9.93 7.62 -12.35
CA SER A 172 -8.48 7.63 -12.51
C SER A 172 -7.74 8.01 -11.24
N LYS A 173 -6.57 7.38 -11.02
CA LYS A 173 -5.61 7.76 -9.99
C LYS A 173 -4.19 7.83 -10.57
N SER A 174 -3.55 8.96 -10.35
CA SER A 174 -2.11 9.15 -10.54
C SER A 174 -1.46 9.54 -9.19
N LEU A 175 -0.16 9.83 -9.19
CA LEU A 175 0.59 10.15 -7.97
C LEU A 175 -0.02 11.33 -7.19
N ASN A 176 -0.47 12.36 -7.90
CA ASN A 176 -0.92 13.63 -7.31
C ASN A 176 -2.38 13.97 -7.64
N HIS A 177 -3.09 13.07 -8.33
CA HIS A 177 -4.43 13.34 -8.81
C HIS A 177 -5.32 12.11 -8.68
N VAL A 178 -6.54 12.32 -8.21
CA VAL A 178 -7.60 11.32 -8.26
C VAL A 178 -8.82 12.02 -8.82
N GLY A 179 -9.47 11.41 -9.79
CA GLY A 179 -10.66 11.97 -10.41
C GLY A 179 -11.63 10.89 -10.86
N CYS A 180 -12.87 11.29 -11.03
CA CYS A 180 -13.91 10.47 -11.63
C CYS A 180 -14.63 11.29 -12.70
N ALA A 181 -15.09 10.65 -13.76
CA ALA A 181 -15.86 11.32 -14.78
C ALA A 181 -16.90 10.38 -15.40
N PHE A 182 -17.91 10.99 -16.00
CA PHE A 182 -18.79 10.30 -16.92
C PHE A 182 -19.06 11.15 -18.16
N PHE A 183 -19.33 10.45 -19.27
CA PHE A 183 -19.68 11.03 -20.55
C PHE A 183 -21.02 10.47 -21.03
N THR A 184 -21.94 11.34 -21.42
CA THR A 184 -23.21 10.93 -22.03
C THR A 184 -23.74 11.99 -22.99
N ASN A 185 -24.15 11.59 -24.19
CA ASN A 185 -24.79 12.45 -25.20
C ASN A 185 -24.08 13.81 -25.44
N GLY A 186 -22.74 13.82 -25.53
CA GLY A 186 -21.97 15.05 -25.71
C GLY A 186 -21.66 15.83 -24.41
N HIS A 187 -22.27 15.46 -23.29
CA HIS A 187 -22.01 16.06 -21.97
C HIS A 187 -20.95 15.28 -21.21
N ILE A 188 -19.97 16.00 -20.68
CA ILE A 188 -18.90 15.48 -19.82
C ILE A 188 -19.07 16.11 -18.45
N VAL A 189 -19.07 15.30 -17.40
CA VAL A 189 -18.98 15.75 -16.02
C VAL A 189 -17.80 15.05 -15.36
N SER A 190 -16.93 15.82 -14.71
CA SER A 190 -15.72 15.30 -14.08
C SER A 190 -15.47 15.99 -12.75
N TYR A 191 -15.10 15.22 -11.74
CA TYR A 191 -14.78 15.72 -10.41
C TYR A 191 -13.39 15.24 -9.97
N LYS A 192 -12.63 16.16 -9.36
CA LYS A 192 -11.42 15.86 -8.60
C LYS A 192 -11.80 15.38 -7.22
N LEU A 193 -11.24 14.25 -6.82
CA LEU A 193 -11.49 13.60 -5.53
C LEU A 193 -10.30 13.82 -4.59
N HIS A 194 -10.49 13.52 -3.31
CA HIS A 194 -9.41 13.55 -2.33
C HIS A 194 -8.31 12.55 -2.70
N SER A 195 -7.04 12.90 -2.47
CA SER A 195 -5.85 12.10 -2.85
C SER A 195 -5.81 10.69 -2.23
N PHE A 196 -6.46 10.51 -1.07
CA PHE A 196 -6.56 9.22 -0.40
C PHE A 196 -7.53 8.25 -1.10
N THR A 197 -8.45 8.75 -1.92
CA THR A 197 -9.43 7.93 -2.65
C THR A 197 -8.71 6.92 -3.54
N SER A 198 -9.13 5.66 -3.51
CA SER A 198 -8.58 4.61 -4.38
C SER A 198 -9.18 4.68 -5.79
N VAL A 199 -8.51 4.08 -6.78
CA VAL A 199 -9.05 3.91 -8.15
C VAL A 199 -10.43 3.26 -8.08
N PHE A 200 -10.57 2.21 -7.27
CA PHE A 200 -11.83 1.51 -7.12
C PHE A 200 -12.95 2.41 -6.56
N SER A 201 -12.66 3.24 -5.56
CA SER A 201 -13.63 4.21 -5.04
C SER A 201 -13.96 5.32 -6.05
N SER A 202 -13.01 5.76 -6.87
CA SER A 202 -13.27 6.73 -7.94
C SER A 202 -14.17 6.17 -9.04
N GLU A 203 -13.99 4.90 -9.43
CA GLU A 203 -14.87 4.20 -10.38
C GLU A 203 -16.32 4.15 -9.87
N ILE A 204 -16.50 3.77 -8.60
CA ILE A 204 -17.84 3.70 -7.99
C ILE A 204 -18.47 5.09 -7.94
N THR A 205 -17.65 6.11 -7.63
CA THR A 205 -18.11 7.50 -7.57
C THR A 205 -18.54 8.00 -8.95
N ALA A 206 -17.83 7.64 -10.02
CA ALA A 206 -18.21 7.96 -11.40
C ALA A 206 -19.62 7.41 -11.72
N VAL A 207 -19.85 6.12 -11.41
CA VAL A 207 -21.16 5.47 -11.58
C VAL A 207 -22.24 6.14 -10.76
N TYR A 208 -21.96 6.47 -9.49
CA TYR A 208 -22.93 7.15 -8.64
C TYR A 208 -23.39 8.50 -9.22
N PHE A 209 -22.47 9.31 -9.75
CA PHE A 209 -22.84 10.57 -10.38
C PHE A 209 -23.51 10.41 -11.74
N ALA A 210 -23.14 9.40 -12.52
CA ALA A 210 -23.86 9.02 -13.73
C ALA A 210 -25.33 8.67 -13.43
N LEU A 211 -25.59 7.90 -12.36
CA LEU A 211 -26.96 7.61 -11.94
C LEU A 211 -27.69 8.87 -11.47
N LYS A 212 -27.05 9.75 -10.70
CA LYS A 212 -27.65 11.04 -10.32
C LYS A 212 -28.03 11.89 -11.53
N TYR A 213 -27.19 11.91 -12.55
CA TYR A 213 -27.49 12.60 -13.80
C TYR A 213 -28.73 12.01 -14.49
N ILE A 214 -28.84 10.68 -14.52
CA ILE A 214 -30.01 9.96 -15.04
C ILE A 214 -31.28 10.35 -14.28
N ASP A 215 -31.22 10.47 -12.95
CA ASP A 215 -32.36 10.88 -12.11
C ASP A 215 -32.79 12.32 -12.40
N VAL A 216 -31.82 13.26 -12.44
CA VAL A 216 -32.09 14.69 -12.64
C VAL A 216 -32.68 14.99 -14.03
N HIS A 217 -32.30 14.20 -15.04
CA HIS A 217 -32.75 14.38 -16.43
C HIS A 217 -33.88 13.42 -16.83
N ASP A 218 -34.46 12.69 -15.87
CA ASP A 218 -35.56 11.73 -16.08
C ASP A 218 -35.31 10.73 -17.24
N ILE A 219 -34.06 10.28 -17.40
CA ILE A 219 -33.67 9.38 -18.50
C ILE A 219 -34.28 7.99 -18.26
N ARG A 220 -35.24 7.61 -19.12
CA ARG A 220 -36.00 6.37 -18.97
C ARG A 220 -35.23 5.10 -19.30
N LYS A 221 -34.29 5.14 -20.25
CA LYS A 221 -33.50 3.98 -20.68
C LYS A 221 -32.04 4.37 -20.83
N SER A 222 -31.16 3.80 -20.01
CA SER A 222 -29.72 4.06 -20.07
C SER A 222 -28.90 2.78 -19.95
N ILE A 223 -27.72 2.79 -20.53
CA ILE A 223 -26.74 1.72 -20.41
C ILE A 223 -25.40 2.33 -19.98
N LEU A 224 -24.94 1.93 -18.80
CA LEU A 224 -23.68 2.38 -18.21
C LEU A 224 -22.56 1.45 -18.67
N TYR A 225 -21.54 2.02 -19.29
CA TYR A 225 -20.32 1.36 -19.71
C TYR A 225 -19.19 1.72 -18.74
N THR A 226 -18.52 0.70 -18.21
CA THR A 226 -17.33 0.82 -17.35
C THR A 226 -16.32 -0.24 -17.74
N ASP A 227 -15.03 0.07 -17.65
CA ASP A 227 -13.95 -0.89 -17.83
C ASP A 227 -13.51 -1.57 -16.51
N SER A 228 -14.10 -1.15 -15.39
CA SER A 228 -13.83 -1.66 -14.06
C SER A 228 -14.58 -2.97 -13.77
N MET A 229 -13.96 -4.11 -14.12
CA MET A 229 -14.52 -5.44 -13.82
C MET A 229 -14.76 -5.65 -12.31
N SER A 230 -13.88 -5.10 -11.46
CA SER A 230 -14.02 -5.19 -10.00
C SER A 230 -15.27 -4.48 -9.49
N LEU A 231 -15.68 -3.39 -10.14
CA LEU A 231 -16.91 -2.66 -9.82
C LEU A 231 -18.13 -3.51 -10.19
N LEU A 232 -18.17 -4.05 -11.40
CA LEU A 232 -19.28 -4.88 -11.89
C LEU A 232 -19.47 -6.13 -11.01
N GLU A 233 -18.37 -6.80 -10.64
CA GLU A 233 -18.41 -7.94 -9.72
C GLU A 233 -18.92 -7.56 -8.32
N SER A 234 -18.56 -6.36 -7.84
CA SER A 234 -19.04 -5.85 -6.55
C SER A 234 -20.54 -5.48 -6.58
N LEU A 235 -21.04 -4.98 -7.72
CA LEU A 235 -22.46 -4.73 -7.93
C LEU A 235 -23.26 -6.03 -8.04
N ARG A 236 -22.69 -7.07 -8.67
CA ARG A 236 -23.29 -8.41 -8.76
C ARG A 236 -23.38 -9.12 -7.41
N SER A 237 -22.37 -8.98 -6.55
CA SER A 237 -22.33 -9.64 -5.24
C SER A 237 -23.48 -9.20 -4.33
N SER A 238 -24.22 -10.15 -3.75
CA SER A 238 -25.35 -9.87 -2.83
C SER A 238 -24.90 -9.26 -1.50
N SER A 239 -23.68 -9.51 -1.07
CA SER A 239 -23.12 -9.04 0.21
C SER A 239 -21.89 -8.18 -0.02
N THR A 240 -22.05 -6.86 0.09
CA THR A 240 -20.94 -5.91 0.09
C THR A 240 -20.78 -5.21 1.43
N ARG A 241 -19.52 -5.05 1.87
CA ARG A 241 -19.16 -4.22 3.02
C ARG A 241 -18.73 -2.80 2.61
N ASN A 242 -18.63 -2.53 1.31
CA ASN A 242 -18.23 -1.20 0.83
C ASN A 242 -19.47 -0.28 0.82
N PRO A 243 -19.46 0.82 1.58
CA PRO A 243 -20.61 1.72 1.67
C PRO A 243 -20.93 2.42 0.34
N LEU A 244 -19.93 2.71 -0.51
CA LEU A 244 -20.17 3.33 -1.82
C LEU A 244 -20.94 2.41 -2.76
N ILE A 245 -20.66 1.10 -2.72
CA ILE A 245 -21.44 0.12 -3.51
C ILE A 245 -22.88 0.06 -3.00
N LYS A 246 -23.10 0.14 -1.69
CA LYS A 246 -24.46 0.20 -1.13
C LYS A 246 -25.20 1.42 -1.65
N GLU A 247 -24.58 2.60 -1.61
CA GLU A 247 -25.17 3.82 -2.16
C GLU A 247 -25.56 3.67 -3.64
N VAL A 248 -24.69 3.08 -4.47
CA VAL A 248 -25.00 2.84 -5.88
C VAL A 248 -26.20 1.90 -6.03
N LYS A 249 -26.28 0.83 -5.23
CA LYS A 249 -27.42 -0.11 -5.25
C LYS A 249 -28.72 0.53 -4.76
N ASP A 250 -28.65 1.34 -3.71
CA ASP A 250 -29.79 2.06 -3.15
C ASP A 250 -30.32 3.06 -4.19
N PHE A 251 -29.43 3.82 -4.82
CA PHE A 251 -29.79 4.77 -5.86
C PHE A 251 -30.30 4.11 -7.15
N TYR A 252 -29.72 2.97 -7.53
CA TYR A 252 -30.22 2.14 -8.63
C TYR A 252 -31.66 1.68 -8.37
N ARG A 253 -31.98 1.20 -7.16
CA ARG A 253 -33.35 0.79 -6.79
C ARG A 253 -34.33 1.95 -6.79
N HIS A 254 -33.91 3.12 -6.32
CA HIS A 254 -34.71 4.35 -6.42
C HIS A 254 -35.09 4.65 -7.88
N LEU A 255 -34.12 4.58 -8.80
CA LEU A 255 -34.37 4.77 -10.23
C LEU A 255 -35.31 3.70 -10.83
N LEU A 256 -35.16 2.44 -10.43
CA LEU A 256 -36.08 1.37 -10.84
C LEU A 256 -37.52 1.65 -10.36
N SER A 257 -37.69 2.17 -9.13
CA SER A 257 -39.00 2.53 -8.59
C SER A 257 -39.70 3.66 -9.35
N LYS A 258 -38.92 4.54 -10.00
CA LYS A 258 -39.41 5.56 -10.94
C LYS A 258 -39.71 5.03 -12.35
N GLY A 259 -39.48 3.74 -12.59
CA GLY A 259 -39.67 3.08 -13.88
C GLY A 259 -38.53 3.29 -14.89
N ALA A 260 -37.35 3.71 -14.44
CA ALA A 260 -36.17 3.76 -15.30
C ALA A 260 -35.64 2.33 -15.55
N ARG A 261 -35.09 2.10 -16.76
CA ARG A 261 -34.42 0.85 -17.13
C ARG A 261 -32.94 1.12 -17.33
N ILE A 262 -32.13 0.60 -16.41
CA ILE A 262 -30.70 0.86 -16.36
C ILE A 262 -29.96 -0.46 -16.49
N LEU A 263 -29.10 -0.55 -17.49
CA LEU A 263 -28.24 -1.69 -17.75
C LEU A 263 -26.79 -1.32 -17.46
N PHE A 264 -26.00 -2.29 -17.00
CA PHE A 264 -24.55 -2.16 -16.86
C PHE A 264 -23.87 -3.04 -17.91
N SER A 265 -22.78 -2.55 -18.50
CA SER A 265 -22.00 -3.29 -19.48
C SER A 265 -20.51 -3.06 -19.28
N TRP A 266 -19.74 -4.14 -19.37
CA TRP A 266 -18.28 -4.03 -19.40
C TRP A 266 -17.80 -3.56 -20.78
N VAL A 267 -16.76 -2.74 -20.80
CA VAL A 267 -16.00 -2.36 -22.00
C VAL A 267 -14.50 -2.50 -21.76
N PRO A 268 -13.70 -2.88 -22.77
CA PRO A 268 -12.26 -2.95 -22.61
C PRO A 268 -11.64 -1.55 -22.57
N SER A 269 -10.72 -1.35 -21.64
CA SER A 269 -9.91 -0.14 -21.54
C SER A 269 -8.85 -0.07 -22.66
N HIS A 270 -8.58 1.12 -23.19
CA HIS A 270 -7.57 1.42 -24.23
C HIS A 270 -7.82 0.74 -25.59
N VAL A 271 -9.06 0.81 -26.06
CA VAL A 271 -9.51 0.21 -27.34
C VAL A 271 -10.15 1.26 -28.26
N ASP A 272 -9.82 2.54 -28.05
CA ASP A 272 -10.29 3.67 -28.87
C ASP A 272 -11.81 3.79 -28.96
N ILE A 273 -12.54 3.26 -27.97
CA ILE A 273 -13.98 3.48 -27.83
C ILE A 273 -14.17 4.92 -27.36
N THR A 274 -14.61 5.80 -28.27
CA THR A 274 -14.64 7.26 -28.07
C THR A 274 -15.23 7.68 -26.72
N GLY A 275 -16.36 7.10 -26.32
CA GLY A 275 -17.00 7.47 -25.04
C GLY A 275 -16.19 7.08 -23.80
N ASN A 276 -15.50 5.93 -23.85
CA ASN A 276 -14.64 5.47 -22.76
C ASN A 276 -13.38 6.34 -22.67
N GLU A 277 -12.73 6.61 -23.80
CA GLU A 277 -11.52 7.46 -23.84
C GLU A 277 -11.81 8.90 -23.40
N LEU A 278 -13.00 9.43 -23.72
CA LEU A 278 -13.44 10.74 -23.23
C LEU A 278 -13.66 10.75 -21.71
N ALA A 279 -14.27 9.70 -21.14
CA ALA A 279 -14.42 9.58 -19.70
C ALA A 279 -13.05 9.48 -19.00
N ASP A 280 -12.15 8.62 -19.48
CA ASP A 280 -10.80 8.44 -18.94
C ASP A 280 -9.97 9.73 -18.98
N LYS A 281 -9.96 10.40 -20.14
CA LYS A 281 -9.27 11.68 -20.28
C LYS A 281 -9.81 12.72 -19.30
N SER A 282 -11.13 12.77 -19.14
CA SER A 282 -11.79 13.75 -18.25
C SER A 282 -11.55 13.45 -16.78
N ALA A 283 -11.53 12.17 -16.38
CA ALA A 283 -11.18 11.77 -15.02
C ALA A 283 -9.73 12.17 -14.68
N LYS A 284 -8.80 11.99 -15.63
CA LYS A 284 -7.38 12.40 -15.51
C LYS A 284 -7.18 13.92 -15.45
N SER A 285 -8.04 14.71 -16.09
CA SER A 285 -7.93 16.17 -16.14
C SER A 285 -8.93 16.91 -15.24
N ALA A 286 -9.66 16.21 -14.36
CA ALA A 286 -10.70 16.81 -13.53
C ALA A 286 -10.13 17.91 -12.61
N THR A 287 -10.76 19.08 -12.57
CA THR A 287 -10.30 20.23 -11.77
C THR A 287 -11.24 20.59 -10.63
N GLU A 288 -12.55 20.38 -10.81
CA GLU A 288 -13.58 20.71 -9.82
C GLU A 288 -13.51 19.77 -8.62
N PHE A 289 -13.14 20.30 -7.45
CA PHE A 289 -12.96 19.48 -6.25
C PHE A 289 -14.30 19.11 -5.61
N LEU A 290 -14.61 17.82 -5.60
CA LEU A 290 -15.78 17.29 -4.93
C LEU A 290 -15.49 17.02 -3.46
N THR A 291 -16.17 17.78 -2.59
CA THR A 291 -16.12 17.55 -1.15
C THR A 291 -17.02 16.37 -0.78
N ARG A 292 -16.43 15.18 -0.62
CA ARG A 292 -17.14 13.95 -0.24
C ARG A 292 -16.37 13.18 0.84
N PRO A 293 -17.06 12.53 1.81
CA PRO A 293 -16.40 11.67 2.78
C PRO A 293 -15.69 10.48 2.12
N ILE A 294 -14.54 10.10 2.68
CA ILE A 294 -13.68 9.02 2.19
C ILE A 294 -14.01 7.73 2.93
N VAL A 295 -14.03 6.60 2.22
CA VAL A 295 -14.24 5.31 2.87
C VAL A 295 -13.07 4.93 3.79
N TYR A 296 -13.39 4.25 4.91
CA TYR A 296 -12.39 3.80 5.87
C TYR A 296 -11.24 3.01 5.24
N ALA A 297 -11.53 2.16 4.25
CA ALA A 297 -10.52 1.34 3.57
C ALA A 297 -9.44 2.21 2.89
N ASP A 298 -9.85 3.30 2.25
CA ASP A 298 -8.97 4.23 1.55
C ASP A 298 -8.12 5.04 2.56
N VAL A 299 -8.75 5.53 3.64
CA VAL A 299 -8.02 6.21 4.72
C VAL A 299 -7.00 5.28 5.39
N ARG A 300 -7.38 4.03 5.65
CA ARG A 300 -6.48 3.01 6.22
C ARG A 300 -5.29 2.74 5.29
N SER A 301 -5.53 2.69 3.98
CA SER A 301 -4.46 2.56 2.99
C SER A 301 -3.50 3.75 3.04
N ALA A 302 -4.03 4.97 3.09
CA ALA A 302 -3.25 6.20 3.24
C ALA A 302 -2.42 6.22 4.54
N VAL A 303 -2.99 5.79 5.67
CA VAL A 303 -2.25 5.65 6.94
C VAL A 303 -1.10 4.65 6.81
N ASN A 304 -1.34 3.50 6.18
CA ASN A 304 -0.31 2.49 5.97
C ASN A 304 0.83 3.02 5.11
N GLN A 305 0.50 3.73 4.02
CA GLN A 305 1.46 4.39 3.13
C GLN A 305 2.29 5.41 3.91
N TRP A 306 1.64 6.30 4.66
CA TRP A 306 2.31 7.33 5.46
C TRP A 306 3.25 6.70 6.50
N CYS A 307 2.81 5.67 7.23
CA CYS A 307 3.67 4.96 8.20
C CYS A 307 4.90 4.34 7.53
N HIS A 308 4.74 3.82 6.30
CA HIS A 308 5.86 3.28 5.52
C HIS A 308 6.82 4.39 5.07
N CYS A 309 6.31 5.53 4.59
CA CYS A 309 7.12 6.69 4.25
C CYS A 309 7.92 7.20 5.45
N GLN A 310 7.29 7.31 6.62
CA GLN A 310 7.98 7.69 7.86
C GLN A 310 9.08 6.70 8.26
N TRP A 311 8.88 5.40 8.00
CA TRP A 311 9.93 4.40 8.22
C TRP A 311 11.08 4.54 7.21
N GLN A 312 10.76 4.78 5.93
CA GLN A 312 11.73 5.04 4.88
C GLN A 312 12.56 6.30 5.15
N GLU A 313 11.95 7.38 5.63
CA GLU A 313 12.65 8.61 6.00
C GLU A 313 13.66 8.37 7.13
N LYS A 314 13.24 7.65 8.18
CA LYS A 314 14.15 7.24 9.26
C LYS A 314 15.29 6.36 8.75
N TRP A 315 15.01 5.47 7.79
CA TRP A 315 16.02 4.65 7.16
C TRP A 315 17.00 5.46 6.31
N ASN A 316 16.54 6.48 5.59
CA ASN A 316 17.39 7.38 4.82
C ASN A 316 18.34 8.21 5.71
N MET A 317 17.98 8.44 6.98
CA MET A 317 18.85 9.12 7.96
C MET A 317 19.98 8.22 8.48
N GLU A 318 19.92 6.90 8.26
CA GLU A 318 20.95 5.93 8.67
C GLU A 318 22.15 5.92 7.71
N THR A 319 22.74 7.09 7.47
CA THR A 319 23.80 7.30 6.45
C THR A 319 25.07 6.47 6.69
N ASN A 320 25.37 6.14 7.95
CA ASN A 320 26.53 5.33 8.34
C ASN A 320 26.23 3.82 8.38
N ASN A 321 25.00 3.40 8.06
CA ASN A 321 24.60 2.00 8.12
C ASN A 321 25.04 1.25 6.86
N LYS A 322 25.85 0.20 7.03
CA LYS A 322 26.41 -0.59 5.91
C LYS A 322 25.32 -1.22 5.04
N LEU A 323 24.19 -1.62 5.64
CA LEU A 323 23.08 -2.20 4.90
C LEU A 323 22.37 -1.15 4.04
N HIS A 324 22.34 0.12 4.45
CA HIS A 324 21.69 1.19 3.68
C HIS A 324 22.31 1.38 2.30
N VAL A 325 23.63 1.18 2.18
CA VAL A 325 24.34 1.23 0.87
C VAL A 325 23.82 0.16 -0.09
N ILE A 326 23.48 -1.03 0.43
CA ILE A 326 23.01 -2.18 -0.37
C ILE A 326 21.50 -2.12 -0.60
N LYS A 327 20.76 -1.63 0.40
CA LYS A 327 19.30 -1.58 0.45
C LYS A 327 18.83 -0.17 0.85
N PRO A 328 18.95 0.83 -0.04
CA PRO A 328 18.51 2.19 0.26
C PRO A 328 16.99 2.28 0.35
N VAL A 329 16.26 1.51 -0.45
CA VAL A 329 14.79 1.45 -0.43
C VAL A 329 14.32 0.22 0.34
N LEU A 330 13.52 0.45 1.37
CA LEU A 330 12.89 -0.61 2.15
C LEU A 330 11.89 -1.38 1.29
N SER A 331 12.13 -2.67 1.17
CA SER A 331 11.26 -3.60 0.47
C SER A 331 11.45 -5.01 1.02
N HIS A 332 10.47 -5.87 0.78
CA HIS A 332 10.58 -7.27 1.17
C HIS A 332 11.50 -8.01 0.19
N TRP A 333 12.62 -8.54 0.69
CA TRP A 333 13.56 -9.32 -0.11
C TRP A 333 13.38 -10.80 0.22
N VAL A 334 12.95 -11.59 -0.76
CA VAL A 334 12.75 -13.03 -0.59
C VAL A 334 13.93 -13.78 -1.19
N THR A 335 14.64 -14.53 -0.35
CA THR A 335 15.77 -15.38 -0.75
C THR A 335 15.39 -16.85 -0.56
N LYS A 336 15.46 -17.65 -1.65
CA LYS A 336 15.26 -19.10 -1.60
C LYS A 336 16.60 -19.80 -1.38
N LEU A 337 17.16 -19.67 -0.18
CA LEU A 337 18.44 -20.25 0.20
C LEU A 337 18.25 -21.28 1.32
N ASN A 338 19.20 -22.21 1.45
CA ASN A 338 19.28 -23.00 2.67
C ASN A 338 19.65 -22.11 3.86
N ARG A 339 19.33 -22.57 5.07
CA ARG A 339 19.51 -21.78 6.30
C ARG A 339 20.93 -21.23 6.48
N ARG A 340 21.97 -22.01 6.17
CA ARG A 340 23.36 -21.57 6.34
C ARG A 340 23.71 -20.44 5.37
N CYS A 341 23.35 -20.58 4.10
CA CYS A 341 23.59 -19.54 3.09
C CYS A 341 22.79 -18.26 3.38
N ASP A 342 21.56 -18.40 3.87
CA ASP A 342 20.71 -17.27 4.26
C ASP A 342 21.34 -16.45 5.40
N VAL A 343 21.80 -17.12 6.47
CA VAL A 343 22.52 -16.47 7.57
C VAL A 343 23.78 -15.76 7.09
N VAL A 344 24.58 -16.42 6.24
CA VAL A 344 25.81 -15.84 5.69
C VAL A 344 25.48 -14.59 4.88
N LEU A 345 24.46 -14.64 4.03
CA LEU A 345 24.02 -13.50 3.22
C LEU A 345 23.55 -12.33 4.09
N THR A 346 22.70 -12.59 5.09
CA THR A 346 22.22 -11.55 6.00
C THR A 346 23.38 -10.89 6.76
N ARG A 347 24.34 -11.66 7.26
CA ARG A 347 25.52 -11.11 7.95
C ARG A 347 26.40 -10.27 7.04
N LEU A 348 26.56 -10.68 5.78
CA LEU A 348 27.26 -9.89 4.76
C LEU A 348 26.53 -8.57 4.48
N ARG A 349 25.21 -8.62 4.29
CA ARG A 349 24.36 -7.45 4.04
C ARG A 349 24.37 -6.44 5.18
N ILE A 350 24.20 -6.92 6.43
CA ILE A 350 24.34 -6.08 7.63
C ILE A 350 25.78 -5.55 7.78
N GLY A 351 26.74 -6.22 7.14
CA GLY A 351 28.16 -5.89 7.23
C GLY A 351 28.73 -6.27 8.60
N HIS A 352 28.15 -7.27 9.26
CA HIS A 352 28.49 -7.72 10.61
C HIS A 352 28.73 -9.22 10.62
N THR A 353 30.00 -9.61 10.53
CA THR A 353 30.47 -11.00 10.50
C THR A 353 31.39 -11.30 11.69
N ARG A 354 31.66 -12.58 11.97
CA ARG A 354 32.64 -12.93 13.01
C ARG A 354 34.02 -12.35 12.67
N LEU A 355 34.48 -12.45 11.42
CA LEU A 355 35.77 -11.87 10.99
C LEU A 355 35.90 -10.36 11.23
N THR A 356 34.81 -9.61 11.06
CA THR A 356 34.89 -8.15 11.00
C THR A 356 34.50 -7.47 12.30
N HIS A 357 33.78 -8.15 13.21
CA HIS A 357 33.21 -7.52 14.42
C HIS A 357 33.45 -8.30 15.71
N LYS A 358 34.17 -9.43 15.66
CA LYS A 358 34.55 -10.19 16.88
C LYS A 358 35.29 -9.29 17.88
N TYR A 359 36.15 -8.38 17.40
CA TYR A 359 36.90 -7.44 18.24
C TYR A 359 36.00 -6.62 19.20
N LEU A 360 34.77 -6.27 18.80
CA LEU A 360 33.84 -5.51 19.66
C LEU A 360 33.36 -6.33 20.88
N LEU A 361 33.31 -7.65 20.76
CA LEU A 361 32.92 -8.53 21.87
C LEU A 361 34.08 -8.73 22.87
N PHE A 362 35.32 -8.60 22.40
CA PHE A 362 36.53 -8.81 23.21
C PHE A 362 37.25 -7.50 23.57
N ALA A 363 36.71 -6.34 23.17
CA ALA A 363 37.33 -5.02 23.33
C ALA A 363 38.76 -4.93 22.75
N GLU A 364 38.99 -5.57 21.60
CA GLU A 364 40.27 -5.57 20.87
C GLU A 364 40.32 -4.46 19.82
N SER A 365 41.48 -4.27 19.17
CA SER A 365 41.60 -3.38 18.00
C SER A 365 40.87 -3.96 16.78
N PRO A 366 40.37 -3.12 15.85
CA PRO A 366 39.78 -3.60 14.60
C PRO A 366 40.73 -4.54 13.83
N PRO A 367 40.22 -5.66 13.29
CA PRO A 367 41.06 -6.60 12.56
C PRO A 367 41.59 -5.97 11.27
N THR A 368 42.84 -6.25 10.93
CA THR A 368 43.46 -5.83 9.67
C THR A 368 43.66 -7.02 8.73
N CYS A 369 43.68 -6.75 7.43
CA CYS A 369 43.97 -7.75 6.42
C CYS A 369 45.45 -8.13 6.48
N SER A 370 45.73 -9.42 6.65
CA SER A 370 47.11 -9.95 6.69
C SER A 370 47.90 -9.75 5.39
N HIS A 371 47.23 -9.46 4.28
CA HIS A 371 47.88 -9.33 2.97
C HIS A 371 48.19 -7.89 2.55
N CYS A 372 47.33 -6.93 2.90
CA CYS A 372 47.49 -5.52 2.50
C CYS A 372 47.49 -4.52 3.66
N GLY A 373 47.26 -4.95 4.90
CA GLY A 373 47.31 -4.10 6.08
C GLY A 373 46.06 -3.24 6.33
N ASP A 374 45.13 -3.15 5.36
CA ASP A 374 43.89 -2.38 5.51
C ASP A 374 42.94 -2.97 6.57
N ILE A 375 42.01 -2.15 7.08
CA ILE A 375 40.97 -2.62 7.99
C ILE A 375 40.08 -3.67 7.31
N LEU A 376 39.91 -4.82 7.97
CA LEU A 376 39.13 -5.93 7.46
C LEU A 376 37.63 -5.65 7.61
N THR A 377 36.98 -5.36 6.48
CA THR A 377 35.52 -5.16 6.39
C THR A 377 34.91 -6.08 5.33
N VAL A 378 33.57 -6.23 5.33
CA VAL A 378 32.87 -6.98 4.28
C VAL A 378 33.12 -6.36 2.90
N LYS A 379 33.11 -5.02 2.83
CA LYS A 379 33.48 -4.27 1.63
C LYS A 379 34.90 -4.63 1.19
N HIS A 380 35.85 -4.59 2.11
CA HIS A 380 37.23 -4.95 1.82
C HIS A 380 37.35 -6.37 1.24
N ILE A 381 36.70 -7.37 1.86
CA ILE A 381 36.74 -8.76 1.39
C ILE A 381 36.14 -8.89 -0.02
N LEU A 382 34.97 -8.28 -0.25
CA LEU A 382 34.18 -8.50 -1.46
C LEU A 382 34.57 -7.62 -2.64
N THR A 383 35.11 -6.42 -2.42
CA THR A 383 35.38 -5.44 -3.49
C THR A 383 36.82 -4.93 -3.50
N ASP A 384 37.40 -4.59 -2.34
CA ASP A 384 38.60 -3.73 -2.33
C ASP A 384 39.93 -4.50 -2.23
N CYS A 385 39.97 -5.65 -1.55
CA CYS A 385 41.21 -6.35 -1.22
C CYS A 385 42.00 -6.79 -2.47
N VAL A 386 43.20 -6.25 -2.68
CA VAL A 386 44.03 -6.54 -3.88
C VAL A 386 44.45 -8.01 -3.93
N ALA A 387 44.72 -8.62 -2.78
CA ALA A 387 45.23 -9.99 -2.68
C ALA A 387 44.26 -11.05 -3.24
N VAL A 388 42.95 -10.83 -3.13
CA VAL A 388 41.91 -11.75 -3.62
C VAL A 388 41.31 -11.34 -4.97
N ASN A 389 41.88 -10.33 -5.64
CA ASN A 389 41.33 -9.78 -6.88
C ASN A 389 41.24 -10.82 -8.02
N ARG A 390 42.28 -11.66 -8.18
CA ARG A 390 42.27 -12.74 -9.19
C ARG A 390 41.10 -13.70 -9.00
N ARG A 391 40.77 -14.04 -7.74
CA ARG A 391 39.64 -14.93 -7.40
C ARG A 391 38.31 -14.23 -7.65
N ARG A 392 38.19 -12.93 -7.33
CA ARG A 392 36.99 -12.14 -7.66
C ARG A 392 36.73 -12.13 -9.16
N LEU A 393 37.74 -11.83 -9.99
CA LEU A 393 37.61 -11.82 -11.45
C LEU A 393 37.15 -13.19 -11.99
N ARG A 394 37.68 -14.30 -11.43
CA ARG A 394 37.27 -15.66 -11.80
C ARG A 394 35.78 -15.94 -11.56
N TYR A 395 35.24 -15.51 -10.42
CA TYR A 395 33.86 -15.83 -10.05
C TYR A 395 32.83 -14.79 -10.50
N PHE A 396 33.17 -13.51 -10.49
CA PHE A 396 32.23 -12.42 -10.78
C PHE A 396 32.33 -11.91 -12.22
N ARG A 397 33.41 -12.24 -12.94
CA ARG A 397 33.64 -11.86 -14.36
C ARG A 397 33.47 -10.37 -14.65
N SER A 398 33.67 -9.52 -13.63
CA SER A 398 33.65 -8.07 -13.74
C SER A 398 34.81 -7.48 -12.94
N SER A 399 35.43 -6.44 -13.46
CA SER A 399 36.53 -5.70 -12.82
C SER A 399 36.04 -4.54 -11.95
N SER A 400 34.79 -4.11 -12.12
CA SER A 400 34.18 -3.02 -11.36
C SER A 400 32.72 -3.36 -11.05
N PHE A 401 32.40 -3.45 -9.77
CA PHE A 401 31.05 -3.68 -9.26
C PHE A 401 30.98 -3.18 -7.82
N ASP A 402 29.77 -2.88 -7.35
CA ASP A 402 29.53 -2.46 -5.99
C ASP A 402 29.03 -3.63 -5.10
N LEU A 403 28.80 -3.36 -3.81
CA LEU A 403 28.25 -4.35 -2.91
C LEU A 403 26.81 -4.74 -3.27
N SER A 404 26.04 -3.82 -3.86
CA SER A 404 24.66 -4.05 -4.27
C SER A 404 24.56 -5.09 -5.40
N PHE A 405 25.52 -5.11 -6.32
CA PHE A 405 25.64 -6.14 -7.35
C PHE A 405 25.83 -7.55 -6.75
N LEU A 406 26.59 -7.66 -5.66
CA LEU A 406 26.86 -8.96 -5.03
C LEU A 406 25.80 -9.39 -4.03
N LEU A 407 25.30 -8.45 -3.23
CA LEU A 407 24.50 -8.69 -2.04
C LEU A 407 23.07 -8.12 -2.13
N GLY A 408 22.68 -7.51 -3.25
CA GLY A 408 21.37 -6.90 -3.43
C GLY A 408 20.21 -7.90 -3.37
N GLN A 409 19.02 -7.46 -3.81
CA GLN A 409 17.80 -8.28 -3.74
C GLN A 409 18.00 -9.68 -4.35
N ILE A 410 18.69 -9.74 -5.49
CA ILE A 410 19.15 -10.98 -6.13
C ILE A 410 20.67 -11.05 -5.94
N PRO A 411 21.18 -11.84 -4.99
CA PRO A 411 22.62 -11.95 -4.77
C PRO A 411 23.30 -12.69 -5.94
N HIS A 412 24.58 -12.39 -6.17
CA HIS A 412 25.32 -13.01 -7.27
C HIS A 412 25.41 -14.53 -7.11
N PHE A 413 25.10 -15.27 -8.17
CA PHE A 413 24.99 -16.75 -8.14
C PHE A 413 26.28 -17.46 -7.67
N ASN A 414 27.45 -16.90 -7.98
CA ASN A 414 28.75 -17.42 -7.54
C ASN A 414 29.23 -16.94 -6.15
N LEU A 415 28.46 -16.10 -5.43
CA LEU A 415 28.89 -15.48 -4.17
C LEU A 415 29.38 -16.52 -3.16
N PHE A 416 28.58 -17.55 -2.90
CA PHE A 416 28.92 -18.55 -1.89
C PHE A 416 30.09 -19.45 -2.30
N MET A 417 30.27 -19.71 -3.59
CA MET A 417 31.43 -20.46 -4.09
C MET A 417 32.71 -19.66 -3.92
N TYR A 418 32.66 -18.36 -4.25
CA TYR A 418 33.77 -17.44 -4.00
C TYR A 418 34.17 -17.41 -2.52
N LEU A 419 33.20 -17.25 -1.61
CA LEU A 419 33.47 -17.20 -0.16
C LEU A 419 34.09 -18.48 0.39
N LYS A 420 33.73 -19.64 -0.18
CA LYS A 420 34.34 -20.94 0.17
C LYS A 420 35.77 -21.03 -0.35
N ASP A 421 36.02 -20.60 -1.59
CA ASP A 421 37.36 -20.62 -2.21
C ASP A 421 38.35 -19.74 -1.43
N ILE A 422 37.94 -18.55 -0.98
CA ILE A 422 38.79 -17.69 -0.13
C ILE A 422 38.82 -18.10 1.36
N GLY A 423 38.14 -19.19 1.73
CA GLY A 423 38.20 -19.77 3.08
C GLY A 423 37.38 -19.03 4.15
N VAL A 424 36.62 -17.99 3.81
CA VAL A 424 35.92 -17.15 4.81
C VAL A 424 34.47 -17.57 5.09
N PHE A 425 33.89 -18.47 4.30
CA PHE A 425 32.46 -18.85 4.40
C PHE A 425 32.06 -19.38 5.79
N HIS A 426 32.96 -20.05 6.50
CA HIS A 426 32.69 -20.58 7.84
C HIS A 426 32.86 -19.53 8.94
N ASP A 427 33.60 -18.46 8.65
CA ASP A 427 33.86 -17.34 9.56
C ASP A 427 32.93 -16.14 9.36
N ILE A 428 31.99 -16.28 8.43
CA ILE A 428 30.80 -15.42 8.31
C ILE A 428 29.68 -16.03 9.14
#